data_AF-A0A439LXL6-F1
#
_entry.id   AF-A0A439LXL6-F1
#
_cell.length_a   1.000
_cell.length_b   1.000
_cell.length_c   1.000
_cell.angle_alpha   90.00
_cell.angle_beta   90.00
_cell.angle_gamma   90.00
#
_symmetry.space_group_name_H-M   'P 1'
#
loop_
_entity.id
_entity.type
_entity.pdbx_description
1 polymer ?
#
loop_
_entity_poly.entity_id
_entity_poly.type
_entity_poly.pdbx_seq_one_letter_code
_entity_poly.pdbx_strand_id
1 'polypeptide(L)'
;MKIIDLFRELSFGELSNLAISNSGSGQIIEEKQPQLVQYTNNALLALHTRFMLVEKQLLLEQVASITNYHLTRKYAVQTGADVDFRYIKDLPEAPFTGDLIRIISVHGSDGQCSYEYVLNDVDNQNSLFTPQPNVLQIPRPIDGLPTAVVYQASHAKLDDRIDGPDNILNQTIDIPIYLENALRLFVAYKVFSHMNGQENIVKSQEYLGAYEAACLEIEQRDLVNQTFSTSHCKLEQRGFV
;
A
#
# COMPACT_ATOMS: atom_id res chain seq x y z
N MET A 1 -13.60 7.26 5.04
CA MET A 1 -14.98 7.26 4.49
C MET A 1 -15.56 5.86 4.47
N LYS A 2 -16.88 5.65 4.26
CA LYS A 2 -17.43 4.32 3.96
C LYS A 2 -17.63 4.10 2.46
N ILE A 3 -17.74 2.84 2.03
CA ILE A 3 -18.05 2.50 0.63
C ILE A 3 -19.37 3.15 0.17
N ILE A 4 -20.40 3.18 1.03
CA ILE A 4 -21.67 3.83 0.70
C ILE A 4 -21.52 5.32 0.34
N ASP A 5 -20.63 6.04 1.04
CA ASP A 5 -20.39 7.46 0.79
C ASP A 5 -19.66 7.64 -0.54
N LEU A 6 -18.63 6.82 -0.80
CA LEU A 6 -17.91 6.81 -2.07
C LEU A 6 -18.85 6.57 -3.26
N PHE A 7 -19.72 5.57 -3.16
CA PHE A 7 -20.67 5.21 -4.22
C PHE A 7 -21.69 6.31 -4.46
N ARG A 8 -22.15 6.97 -3.38
CA ARG A 8 -23.05 8.11 -3.47
C ARG A 8 -22.40 9.29 -4.19
N GLU A 9 -21.15 9.62 -3.85
CA GLU A 9 -20.40 10.71 -4.49
C GLU A 9 -20.14 10.42 -5.96
N LEU A 10 -19.68 9.21 -6.30
CA LEU A 10 -19.46 8.78 -7.68
C LEU A 10 -20.77 8.80 -8.49
N SER A 11 -21.90 8.44 -7.87
CA SER A 11 -23.21 8.49 -8.51
C SER A 11 -23.61 9.92 -8.86
N PHE A 12 -23.39 10.90 -7.99
CA PHE A 12 -23.75 12.29 -8.27
C PHE A 12 -22.77 13.01 -9.19
N GLY A 13 -21.49 12.63 -9.15
CA GLY A 13 -20.43 13.25 -9.94
C GLY A 13 -20.15 12.50 -11.25
N GLU A 14 -19.07 11.74 -11.23
CA GLU A 14 -18.38 11.21 -12.41
C GLU A 14 -19.22 10.15 -13.16
N LEU A 15 -20.08 9.41 -12.46
CA LEU A 15 -20.90 8.35 -13.03
C LEU A 15 -22.36 8.77 -13.26
N SER A 16 -22.72 10.04 -13.02
CA SER A 16 -24.10 10.55 -13.09
C SER A 16 -24.82 10.26 -14.41
N ASN A 17 -24.09 10.28 -15.53
CA ASN A 17 -24.64 10.04 -16.86
C ASN A 17 -24.72 8.56 -17.25
N LEU A 18 -24.24 7.65 -16.40
CA LEU A 18 -24.18 6.22 -16.69
C LEU A 18 -25.36 5.48 -16.06
N ALA A 19 -25.84 4.44 -16.74
CA ALA A 19 -26.90 3.57 -16.21
C ALA A 19 -26.51 2.93 -14.86
N ILE A 20 -25.21 2.71 -14.62
CA ILE A 20 -24.67 2.15 -13.36
C ILE A 20 -25.06 2.96 -12.11
N SER A 21 -25.32 4.27 -12.27
CA SER A 21 -25.69 5.19 -11.18
C SER A 21 -27.19 5.43 -11.07
N ASN A 22 -28.00 4.65 -11.81
CA ASN A 22 -29.44 4.85 -11.93
C ASN A 22 -29.76 6.33 -12.25
N SER A 23 -29.03 6.89 -13.22
CA SER A 23 -29.10 8.28 -13.67
C SER A 23 -28.83 9.33 -12.57
N GLY A 24 -27.82 9.09 -11.74
CA GLY A 24 -27.40 10.03 -10.70
C GLY A 24 -28.31 10.08 -9.48
N SER A 25 -29.02 8.99 -9.18
CA SER A 25 -29.95 8.92 -8.04
C SER A 25 -29.25 8.87 -6.66
N GLY A 26 -27.91 8.77 -6.63
CA GLY A 26 -27.13 8.57 -5.41
C GLY A 26 -26.98 7.10 -5.01
N GLN A 27 -27.47 6.16 -5.84
CA GLN A 27 -27.38 4.72 -5.63
C GLN A 27 -26.73 4.04 -6.84
N ILE A 28 -25.90 3.03 -6.54
CA ILE A 28 -25.25 2.19 -7.54
C ILE A 28 -26.01 0.86 -7.62
N ILE A 29 -26.26 0.39 -8.85
CA ILE A 29 -26.91 -0.91 -9.10
C ILE A 29 -26.13 -2.03 -8.41
N GLU A 30 -26.83 -2.88 -7.65
CA GLU A 30 -26.25 -3.94 -6.81
C GLU A 30 -25.33 -4.89 -7.59
N GLU A 31 -25.72 -5.28 -8.80
CA GLU A 31 -24.94 -6.13 -9.70
C GLU A 31 -23.55 -5.56 -10.07
N LYS A 32 -23.38 -4.23 -9.96
CA LYS A 32 -22.14 -3.53 -10.31
C LYS A 32 -21.30 -3.15 -9.10
N GLN A 33 -21.81 -3.34 -7.88
CA GLN A 33 -21.07 -3.02 -6.66
C GLN A 33 -19.76 -3.81 -6.53
N PRO A 34 -19.72 -5.15 -6.76
CA PRO A 34 -18.45 -5.90 -6.71
C PRO A 34 -17.37 -5.35 -7.64
N GLN A 35 -17.77 -4.99 -8.86
CA GLN A 35 -16.87 -4.42 -9.87
C GLN A 35 -16.29 -3.07 -9.41
N LEU A 36 -17.13 -2.21 -8.83
CA LEU A 36 -16.69 -0.93 -8.30
C LEU A 36 -15.76 -1.11 -7.09
N VAL A 37 -16.03 -2.05 -6.19
CA VAL A 37 -15.11 -2.38 -5.08
C VAL A 37 -13.74 -2.82 -5.61
N GLN A 38 -13.71 -3.64 -6.66
CA GLN A 38 -12.44 -4.03 -7.29
C GLN A 38 -11.68 -2.83 -7.87
N TYR A 39 -12.38 -1.88 -8.50
CA TYR A 39 -11.77 -0.64 -8.99
C TYR A 39 -11.29 0.25 -7.85
N THR A 40 -12.03 0.33 -6.73
CA THR A 40 -11.61 1.03 -5.52
C THR A 40 -10.36 0.40 -4.92
N ASN A 41 -10.26 -0.92 -4.83
CA ASN A 41 -9.04 -1.63 -4.39
C ASN A 41 -7.84 -1.27 -5.29
N ASN A 42 -8.02 -1.24 -6.61
CA ASN A 42 -6.95 -0.84 -7.53
C ASN A 42 -6.54 0.64 -7.36
N ALA A 43 -7.51 1.52 -7.14
CA ALA A 43 -7.27 2.93 -6.91
C ALA A 43 -6.52 3.18 -5.59
N LEU A 44 -6.95 2.52 -4.51
CA LEU A 44 -6.28 2.59 -3.21
C LEU A 44 -4.85 2.04 -3.30
N LEU A 45 -4.62 0.92 -4.00
CA LEU A 45 -3.27 0.41 -4.24
C LEU A 45 -2.41 1.42 -5.00
N ALA A 46 -2.94 2.08 -6.03
CA ALA A 46 -2.20 3.10 -6.78
C ALA A 46 -1.81 4.29 -5.89
N LEU A 47 -2.74 4.78 -5.07
CA LEU A 47 -2.51 5.87 -4.13
C LEU A 47 -1.52 5.48 -3.02
N HIS A 48 -1.67 4.30 -2.41
CA HIS A 48 -0.75 3.77 -1.40
C HIS A 48 0.63 3.43 -1.98
N THR A 49 0.77 3.24 -3.29
CA THR A 49 2.07 3.03 -3.93
C THR A 49 2.76 4.38 -4.18
N ARG A 50 2.01 5.38 -4.65
CA ARG A 50 2.53 6.73 -4.93
C ARG A 50 2.86 7.49 -3.64
N PHE A 51 2.01 7.38 -2.63
CA PHE A 51 2.12 8.08 -1.36
C PHE A 51 2.39 7.11 -0.22
N MET A 52 3.35 7.43 0.63
CA MET A 52 3.63 6.67 1.85
C MET A 52 2.55 6.98 2.92
N LEU A 53 1.36 6.40 2.75
CA LEU A 53 0.22 6.66 3.64
C LEU A 53 0.22 5.81 4.90
N VAL A 54 0.77 4.59 4.80
CA VAL A 54 0.82 3.64 5.90
C VAL A 54 2.21 3.04 5.97
N GLU A 55 2.80 3.19 7.15
CA GLU A 55 4.04 2.53 7.53
C GLU A 55 3.73 1.46 8.57
N LYS A 56 4.33 0.28 8.40
CA LYS A 56 4.22 -0.83 9.34
C LYS A 56 5.59 -1.43 9.59
N GLN A 57 5.67 -2.20 10.67
CA GLN A 57 6.88 -2.93 11.05
C GLN A 57 6.62 -4.43 11.07
N LEU A 58 7.56 -5.22 10.53
CA LEU A 58 7.63 -6.66 10.69
C LEU A 58 8.83 -7.02 11.54
N LEU A 59 8.65 -7.95 12.48
CA LEU A 59 9.75 -8.55 13.20
C LEU A 59 10.15 -9.86 12.50
N LEU A 60 11.41 -9.95 12.10
CA LEU A 60 12.01 -11.15 11.56
C LEU A 60 12.95 -11.77 12.60
N GLU A 61 12.97 -13.10 12.67
CA GLU A 61 14.02 -13.86 13.35
C GLU A 61 14.93 -14.48 12.29
N GLN A 62 16.20 -14.11 12.30
CA GLN A 62 17.16 -14.63 11.35
C GLN A 62 17.43 -16.12 11.59
N VAL A 63 17.64 -16.87 10.51
CA VAL A 63 17.98 -18.29 10.51
C VAL A 63 19.28 -18.47 9.74
N ALA A 64 20.28 -19.14 10.33
CA ALA A 64 21.63 -19.22 9.76
C ALA A 64 21.70 -19.81 8.34
N SER A 65 20.77 -20.68 7.96
CA SER A 65 20.69 -21.30 6.63
C SER A 65 19.91 -20.48 5.60
N ILE A 66 19.28 -19.37 5.99
CA ILE A 66 18.42 -18.55 5.13
C ILE A 66 19.07 -17.19 4.91
N THR A 67 19.40 -16.91 3.64
CA THR A 67 19.92 -15.61 3.22
C THR A 67 18.84 -14.77 2.53
N ASN A 68 17.87 -15.38 1.86
CA ASN A 68 16.77 -14.69 1.17
C ASN A 68 15.47 -14.85 1.97
N TYR A 69 15.03 -13.76 2.59
CA TYR A 69 13.81 -13.70 3.38
C TYR A 69 12.68 -13.16 2.52
N HIS A 70 11.79 -14.05 2.08
CA HIS A 70 10.56 -13.69 1.38
C HIS A 70 9.54 -13.15 2.39
N LEU A 71 9.22 -11.87 2.30
CA LEU A 71 8.25 -11.16 3.13
C LEU A 71 6.83 -11.40 2.62
N THR A 72 6.38 -12.65 2.75
CA THR A 72 5.03 -13.08 2.36
C THR A 72 4.34 -13.76 3.52
N ARG A 73 3.00 -13.71 3.53
CA ARG A 73 2.16 -14.29 4.58
C ARG A 73 2.51 -15.76 4.88
N LYS A 74 2.98 -16.53 3.89
CA LYS A 74 3.41 -17.93 4.04
C LYS A 74 4.45 -18.15 5.15
N TYR A 75 5.35 -17.20 5.38
CA TYR A 75 6.43 -17.32 6.37
C TYR A 75 6.10 -16.67 7.73
N ALA A 76 4.86 -16.21 7.90
CA ALA A 76 4.35 -15.65 9.14
C ALA A 76 3.86 -16.73 10.11
N VAL A 77 4.12 -16.51 11.40
CA VAL A 77 3.77 -17.44 12.47
C VAL A 77 2.25 -17.65 12.53
N GLN A 78 1.46 -16.57 12.43
CA GLN A 78 0.00 -16.64 12.52
C GLN A 78 -0.67 -17.35 11.33
N THR A 79 0.00 -17.52 10.19
CA THR A 79 -0.59 -18.17 9.01
C THR A 79 -0.78 -19.67 9.20
N GLY A 80 0.02 -20.31 10.05
CA GLY A 80 -0.04 -21.76 10.25
C GLY A 80 0.36 -22.60 9.03
N ALA A 81 0.98 -22.00 8.01
CA ALA A 81 1.40 -22.69 6.79
C ALA A 81 2.45 -23.78 7.08
N ASP A 82 2.36 -24.90 6.37
CA ASP A 82 3.34 -26.00 6.48
C ASP A 82 4.64 -25.62 5.76
N VAL A 83 5.57 -25.05 6.51
CA VAL A 83 6.89 -24.60 6.04
C VAL A 83 7.92 -24.87 7.13
N ASP A 84 9.15 -25.19 6.70
CA ASP A 84 10.25 -25.55 7.60
C ASP A 84 10.60 -24.41 8.57
N PHE A 85 10.53 -23.16 8.11
CA PHE A 85 10.91 -21.98 8.90
C PHE A 85 9.87 -20.87 8.78
N ARG A 86 9.34 -20.45 9.94
CA ARG A 86 8.50 -19.26 10.08
C ARG A 86 9.30 -18.17 10.79
N TYR A 87 9.93 -17.34 9.98
CA TYR A 87 10.81 -16.28 10.46
C TYR A 87 10.08 -14.95 10.67
N ILE A 88 8.87 -14.74 10.13
CA ILE A 88 8.09 -13.51 10.39
C ILE A 88 7.30 -13.71 11.70
N LYS A 89 7.72 -13.04 12.77
CA LYS A 89 7.16 -13.13 14.12
C LYS A 89 6.03 -12.11 14.31
N ASP A 90 4.90 -12.35 13.65
CA ASP A 90 3.69 -11.53 13.78
C ASP A 90 2.83 -11.92 14.99
N LEU A 91 1.98 -10.99 15.42
CA LEU A 91 1.14 -11.13 16.62
C LEU A 91 -0.28 -11.57 16.23
N PRO A 92 -1.00 -12.34 17.08
CA PRO A 92 -2.39 -12.71 16.81
C PRO A 92 -3.33 -11.51 16.63
N GLU A 93 -3.07 -10.41 17.34
CA GLU A 93 -3.85 -9.18 17.27
C GLU A 93 -3.50 -8.31 16.05
N ALA A 94 -2.33 -8.54 15.44
CA ALA A 94 -1.83 -7.81 14.29
C ALA A 94 -1.10 -8.77 13.32
N PRO A 95 -1.85 -9.72 12.70
CA PRO A 95 -1.25 -10.70 11.81
C PRO A 95 -0.76 -10.05 10.52
N PHE A 96 0.34 -10.57 9.96
CA PHE A 96 0.83 -10.08 8.69
C PHE A 96 -0.07 -10.55 7.55
N THR A 97 -0.71 -9.60 6.86
CA THR A 97 -1.69 -9.91 5.81
C THR A 97 -1.06 -10.07 4.43
N GLY A 98 0.23 -9.72 4.27
CA GLY A 98 0.90 -9.72 2.96
C GLY A 98 0.70 -8.42 2.19
N ASP A 99 0.50 -7.31 2.89
CA ASP A 99 0.23 -5.96 2.39
C ASP A 99 1.49 -5.14 2.10
N LEU A 100 2.64 -5.79 1.92
CA LEU A 100 3.91 -5.10 1.67
C LEU A 100 3.98 -4.52 0.25
N ILE A 101 4.27 -3.21 0.14
CA ILE A 101 4.55 -2.51 -1.11
C ILE A 101 6.07 -2.40 -1.34
N ARG A 102 6.79 -1.82 -0.38
CA ARG A 102 8.25 -1.70 -0.41
C ARG A 102 8.85 -1.66 0.98
N ILE A 103 10.08 -2.12 1.10
CA ILE A 103 10.91 -1.98 2.30
C ILE A 103 11.45 -0.54 2.35
N ILE A 104 11.39 0.10 3.52
CA ILE A 104 11.87 1.47 3.76
C ILE A 104 13.22 1.42 4.46
N SER A 105 13.27 0.77 5.62
CA SER A 105 14.48 0.63 6.44
C SER A 105 14.47 -0.70 7.16
N VAL A 106 15.65 -1.13 7.59
CA VAL A 106 15.83 -2.37 8.36
C VAL A 106 16.69 -2.06 9.57
N HIS A 107 16.21 -2.45 10.75
CA HIS A 107 16.86 -2.20 12.02
C HIS A 107 17.23 -3.52 12.69
N GLY A 108 18.49 -3.62 13.12
CA GLY A 108 18.96 -4.69 13.99
C GLY A 108 18.89 -4.26 15.46
N SER A 109 18.88 -5.24 16.35
CA SER A 109 19.09 -5.00 17.78
C SER A 109 20.06 -6.03 18.34
N ASP A 110 21.02 -5.57 19.13
CA ASP A 110 21.91 -6.41 19.94
C ASP A 110 21.41 -6.57 21.40
N GLY A 111 20.15 -6.17 21.66
CA GLY A 111 19.53 -6.18 22.97
C GLY A 111 19.77 -4.92 23.81
N GLN A 112 20.74 -4.07 23.45
CA GLN A 112 21.06 -2.85 24.20
C GLN A 112 20.93 -1.58 23.36
N CYS A 113 21.24 -1.68 22.06
CA CYS A 113 21.10 -0.62 21.09
C CYS A 113 20.36 -1.12 19.84
N SER A 114 19.56 -0.25 19.23
CA SER A 114 19.03 -0.45 17.87
C SER A 114 19.95 0.25 16.88
N TYR A 115 20.30 -0.43 15.79
CA TYR A 115 21.07 0.15 14.70
C TYR A 115 20.36 -0.08 13.37
N GLU A 116 20.54 0.81 12.41
CA GLU A 116 19.98 0.70 11.08
C GLU A 116 20.98 0.03 10.13
N TYR A 117 20.51 -0.94 9.37
CA TYR A 117 21.28 -1.55 8.29
C TYR A 117 21.25 -0.67 7.04
N VAL A 118 22.40 -0.54 6.39
CA VAL A 118 22.49 0.10 5.07
C VAL A 118 21.89 -0.84 4.03
N LEU A 119 20.97 -0.34 3.20
CA LEU A 119 20.33 -1.10 2.13
C LEU A 119 20.99 -0.85 0.77
N ASN A 120 21.24 -1.93 0.02
CA ASN A 120 21.70 -1.94 -1.37
C ASN A 120 23.04 -1.23 -1.63
N ASP A 121 23.95 -1.24 -0.65
CA ASP A 121 25.30 -0.70 -0.79
C ASP A 121 26.29 -1.85 -1.04
N VAL A 122 26.74 -1.97 -2.29
CA VAL A 122 27.66 -3.04 -2.73
C VAL A 122 29.07 -2.89 -2.16
N ASP A 123 29.46 -1.67 -1.74
CA ASP A 123 30.78 -1.41 -1.18
C ASP A 123 30.83 -1.70 0.33
N ASN A 124 29.66 -1.77 0.97
CA ASN A 124 29.54 -2.07 2.39
C ASN A 124 29.28 -3.57 2.62
N GLN A 125 30.25 -4.25 3.23
CA GLN A 125 30.18 -5.69 3.53
C GLN A 125 29.03 -6.10 4.46
N ASN A 126 28.47 -5.16 5.22
CA ASN A 126 27.36 -5.38 6.14
C ASN A 126 26.01 -4.90 5.57
N SER A 127 25.98 -4.50 4.29
CA SER A 127 24.73 -4.08 3.64
C SER A 127 23.77 -5.26 3.46
N LEU A 128 22.49 -4.96 3.62
CA LEU A 128 21.40 -5.87 3.24
C LEU A 128 20.90 -5.46 1.86
N PHE A 129 20.35 -6.40 1.11
CA PHE A 129 19.91 -6.15 -0.26
C PHE A 129 18.42 -6.44 -0.42
N THR A 130 17.77 -5.73 -1.33
CA THR A 130 16.35 -5.95 -1.68
C THR A 130 16.26 -6.34 -3.15
N PRO A 131 16.66 -7.58 -3.52
CA PRO A 131 16.70 -8.01 -4.93
C PRO A 131 15.32 -8.07 -5.59
N GLN A 132 14.26 -8.17 -4.78
CA GLN A 132 12.86 -8.07 -5.19
C GLN A 132 12.10 -7.24 -4.16
N PRO A 133 10.95 -6.62 -4.51
CA PRO A 133 10.20 -5.76 -3.59
C PRO A 133 9.84 -6.43 -2.26
N ASN A 134 9.58 -7.74 -2.29
CA ASN A 134 9.19 -8.56 -1.14
C ASN A 134 10.30 -9.50 -0.65
N VAL A 135 11.56 -9.30 -1.05
CA VAL A 135 12.68 -10.13 -0.60
C VAL A 135 13.72 -9.26 0.06
N LEU A 136 14.01 -9.56 1.33
CA LEU A 136 15.16 -9.02 2.04
C LEU A 136 16.28 -10.07 2.02
N GLN A 137 17.41 -9.72 1.44
CA GLN A 137 18.60 -10.54 1.45
C GLN A 137 19.53 -10.11 2.58
N ILE A 138 19.81 -11.04 3.49
CA ILE A 138 20.77 -10.91 4.58
C ILE A 138 21.96 -11.81 4.26
N PRO A 139 23.10 -11.27 3.79
CA PRO A 139 24.22 -12.09 3.33
C PRO A 139 24.86 -12.96 4.41
N ARG A 140 24.84 -12.49 5.67
CA ARG A 140 25.44 -13.16 6.82
C ARG A 140 24.41 -13.25 7.96
N PRO A 141 23.42 -14.16 7.86
CA PRO A 141 22.41 -14.30 8.89
C PRO A 141 23.02 -14.82 10.19
N ILE A 142 22.57 -14.28 11.32
CA ILE A 142 22.93 -14.73 12.67
C ILE A 142 21.71 -15.39 13.28
N ASP A 143 21.81 -16.67 13.61
CA ASP A 143 20.67 -17.45 14.11
C ASP A 143 20.04 -16.81 15.35
N GLY A 144 18.72 -16.64 15.33
CA GLY A 144 17.94 -16.07 16.43
C GLY A 144 18.02 -14.55 16.58
N LEU A 145 18.77 -13.84 15.72
CA LEU A 145 18.89 -12.38 15.83
C LEU A 145 17.59 -11.70 15.36
N PRO A 146 16.92 -10.88 16.20
CA PRO A 146 15.74 -10.13 15.80
C PRO A 146 16.12 -8.99 14.84
N THR A 147 15.37 -8.87 13.75
CA THR A 147 15.53 -7.84 12.74
C THR A 147 14.18 -7.21 12.43
N ALA A 148 14.05 -5.93 12.73
CA ALA A 148 12.84 -5.16 12.44
C ALA A 148 12.91 -4.60 11.01
N VAL A 149 11.89 -4.87 10.20
CA VAL A 149 11.75 -4.33 8.84
C VAL A 149 10.62 -3.33 8.86
N VAL A 150 10.95 -2.07 8.57
CA VAL A 150 9.96 -1.01 8.36
C VAL A 150 9.62 -0.99 6.87
N TYR A 151 8.34 -1.03 6.56
CA TYR A 151 7.85 -1.14 5.20
C TYR A 151 6.62 -0.27 4.97
N GLN A 152 6.47 0.17 3.73
CA GLN A 152 5.25 0.81 3.24
C GLN A 152 4.21 -0.27 3.02
N ALA A 153 3.07 -0.12 3.68
CA ALA A 153 1.96 -1.05 3.61
C ALA A 153 0.84 -0.53 2.69
N SER A 154 0.18 -1.47 2.03
CA SER A 154 -1.05 -1.21 1.28
C SER A 154 -2.26 -1.09 2.22
N HIS A 155 -3.38 -0.69 1.65
CA HIS A 155 -4.66 -0.65 2.35
C HIS A 155 -5.18 -2.05 2.69
N ALA A 156 -6.07 -2.14 3.67
CA ALA A 156 -6.85 -3.35 3.88
C ALA A 156 -7.72 -3.62 2.65
N LYS A 157 -7.61 -4.82 2.07
CA LYS A 157 -8.35 -5.18 0.87
C LYS A 157 -9.86 -5.20 1.18
N LEU A 158 -10.63 -4.43 0.41
CA LEU A 158 -12.09 -4.42 0.49
C LEU A 158 -12.65 -5.72 -0.11
N ASP A 159 -13.66 -6.29 0.54
CA ASP A 159 -14.36 -7.49 0.09
C ASP A 159 -15.39 -7.14 -0.98
N ASP A 160 -15.26 -7.75 -2.15
CA ASP A 160 -16.15 -7.58 -3.30
C ASP A 160 -17.25 -8.64 -3.36
N ARG A 161 -17.26 -9.61 -2.44
CA ARG A 161 -18.24 -10.70 -2.40
C ARG A 161 -19.56 -10.22 -1.81
N ILE A 162 -20.65 -10.47 -2.53
CA ILE A 162 -22.02 -10.18 -2.07
C ILE A 162 -22.36 -10.99 -0.82
N ASP A 163 -21.94 -12.26 -0.77
CA ASP A 163 -22.08 -13.16 0.39
C ASP A 163 -20.88 -13.07 1.36
N GLY A 164 -20.17 -11.95 1.36
CA GLY A 164 -19.05 -11.71 2.26
C GLY A 164 -19.48 -11.66 3.74
N PRO A 165 -18.54 -11.83 4.68
CA PRO A 165 -18.82 -11.70 6.11
C PRO A 165 -19.32 -10.30 6.48
N ASP A 166 -18.89 -9.28 5.73
CA ASP A 166 -19.29 -7.88 5.90
C ASP A 166 -20.11 -7.40 4.70
N ASN A 167 -21.14 -6.59 4.99
CA ASN A 167 -21.91 -5.92 3.93
C ASN A 167 -20.99 -4.97 3.15
N ILE A 168 -20.96 -5.12 1.81
CA ILE A 168 -20.16 -4.31 0.88
C ILE A 168 -20.23 -2.81 1.22
N LEU A 169 -21.42 -2.28 1.46
CA LEU A 169 -21.64 -0.85 1.66
C LEU A 169 -21.12 -0.33 3.02
N ASN A 170 -20.96 -1.22 4.00
CA ASN A 170 -20.57 -0.87 5.36
C ASN A 170 -19.06 -0.87 5.59
N GLN A 171 -18.27 -1.37 4.64
CA GLN A 171 -16.82 -1.40 4.75
C GLN A 171 -16.25 0.03 4.81
N THR A 172 -15.20 0.19 5.60
CA THR A 172 -14.50 1.47 5.80
C THR A 172 -13.30 1.57 4.88
N ILE A 173 -13.13 2.74 4.28
CA ILE A 173 -11.95 3.13 3.51
C ILE A 173 -11.18 4.15 4.34
N ASP A 174 -9.99 3.76 4.80
CA ASP A 174 -9.08 4.61 5.54
C ASP A 174 -8.15 5.34 4.57
N ILE A 175 -8.54 6.55 4.20
CA ILE A 175 -7.75 7.42 3.33
C ILE A 175 -7.84 8.88 3.82
N PRO A 176 -6.76 9.68 3.74
CA PRO A 176 -6.83 11.10 4.06
C PRO A 176 -7.79 11.87 3.13
N ILE A 177 -8.48 12.86 3.70
CA ILE A 177 -9.54 13.62 3.01
C ILE A 177 -9.07 14.28 1.69
N TYR A 178 -7.81 14.71 1.64
CA TYR A 178 -7.25 15.37 0.45
C TYR A 178 -7.01 14.40 -0.72
N LEU A 179 -7.01 13.09 -0.49
CA LEU A 179 -6.87 12.05 -1.54
C LEU A 179 -8.21 11.48 -2.02
N GLU A 180 -9.32 11.85 -1.37
CA GLU A 180 -10.66 11.34 -1.72
C GLU A 180 -11.04 11.70 -3.16
N ASN A 181 -10.68 12.90 -3.61
CA ASN A 181 -10.90 13.31 -4.98
C ASN A 181 -10.11 12.46 -5.99
N ALA A 182 -8.83 12.21 -5.70
CA ALA A 182 -7.98 11.36 -6.54
C ALA A 182 -8.53 9.92 -6.59
N LEU A 183 -9.00 9.39 -5.45
CA LEU A 183 -9.64 8.08 -5.37
C LEU A 183 -10.84 7.97 -6.32
N ARG A 184 -11.76 8.95 -6.29
CA ARG A 184 -12.95 8.97 -7.16
C ARG A 184 -12.59 9.04 -8.63
N LEU A 185 -11.68 9.95 -9.00
CA LEU A 185 -11.24 10.14 -10.39
C LEU A 185 -10.64 8.86 -10.96
N PHE A 186 -9.83 8.13 -10.17
CA PHE A 186 -9.25 6.87 -10.62
C PHE A 186 -10.31 5.77 -10.79
N VAL A 187 -11.27 5.67 -9.86
CA VAL A 187 -12.39 4.72 -9.99
C VAL A 187 -13.22 5.04 -11.25
N ALA A 188 -13.54 6.31 -11.50
CA ALA A 188 -14.24 6.74 -12.69
C ALA A 188 -13.46 6.39 -13.97
N TYR A 189 -12.15 6.69 -14.01
CA TYR A 189 -11.26 6.28 -15.10
C TYR A 189 -11.35 4.76 -15.39
N LYS A 190 -11.35 3.92 -14.34
CA LYS A 190 -11.49 2.47 -14.48
C LYS A 190 -12.87 2.07 -15.01
N VAL A 191 -13.94 2.72 -14.59
CA VAL A 191 -15.28 2.45 -15.16
C VAL A 191 -15.29 2.77 -16.66
N PHE A 192 -14.90 3.98 -17.06
CA PHE A 192 -14.95 4.41 -18.46
C PHE A 192 -13.96 3.65 -19.37
N SER A 193 -12.78 3.24 -18.87
CA SER A 193 -11.80 2.49 -19.68
C SER A 193 -12.29 1.10 -20.08
N HIS A 194 -13.17 0.48 -19.28
CA HIS A 194 -13.76 -0.82 -19.60
C HIS A 194 -15.10 -0.71 -20.36
N MET A 195 -15.54 0.52 -20.68
CA MET A 195 -16.71 0.76 -21.51
C MET A 195 -16.29 0.92 -22.97
N ASN A 196 -17.06 0.30 -23.87
CA ASN A 196 -16.87 0.48 -25.31
C ASN A 196 -17.38 1.85 -25.77
N GLY A 197 -16.81 2.37 -26.85
CA GLY A 197 -17.24 3.61 -27.50
C GLY A 197 -16.21 4.74 -27.40
N GLN A 198 -16.06 5.51 -28.48
CA GLN A 198 -15.03 6.55 -28.59
C GLN A 198 -15.17 7.64 -27.50
N GLU A 199 -16.41 8.04 -27.17
CA GLU A 199 -16.67 9.03 -26.13
C GLU A 199 -16.22 8.55 -24.73
N ASN A 200 -16.40 7.26 -24.43
CA ASN A 200 -15.98 6.68 -23.15
C ASN A 200 -14.46 6.59 -23.04
N ILE A 201 -13.78 6.27 -24.16
CA ILE A 201 -12.31 6.30 -24.22
C ILE A 201 -11.78 7.71 -23.95
N VAL A 202 -12.38 8.74 -24.55
CA VAL A 202 -11.99 10.14 -24.33
C VAL A 202 -12.21 10.54 -22.87
N LYS A 203 -13.39 10.27 -22.30
CA LYS A 203 -13.67 10.55 -20.87
C LYS A 203 -12.74 9.80 -19.92
N SER A 204 -12.39 8.55 -20.25
CA SER A 204 -11.43 7.78 -19.47
C SER A 204 -10.08 8.49 -19.40
N GLN A 205 -9.57 8.99 -20.53
CA GLN A 205 -8.32 9.75 -20.55
C GLN A 205 -8.43 11.08 -19.80
N GLU A 206 -9.58 11.76 -19.88
CA GLU A 206 -9.83 12.99 -19.12
C GLU A 206 -9.77 12.74 -17.60
N TYR A 207 -10.44 11.71 -17.09
CA TYR A 207 -10.40 11.36 -15.67
C TYR A 207 -9.00 10.93 -15.22
N LEU A 208 -8.25 10.22 -16.06
CA LEU A 208 -6.86 9.86 -15.77
C LEU A 208 -5.97 11.11 -15.70
N GLY A 209 -6.13 12.05 -16.62
CA GLY A 209 -5.43 13.33 -16.60
C GLY A 209 -5.76 14.17 -15.37
N ALA A 210 -7.04 14.22 -14.98
CA ALA A 210 -7.49 14.91 -13.77
C ALA A 210 -6.95 14.25 -12.50
N TYR A 211 -6.89 12.91 -12.45
CA TYR A 211 -6.27 12.15 -11.37
C TYR A 211 -4.79 12.52 -11.22
N GLU A 212 -4.03 12.50 -12.31
CA GLU A 212 -2.60 12.84 -12.29
C GLU A 212 -2.36 14.28 -11.84
N ALA A 213 -3.19 15.23 -12.29
CA ALA A 213 -3.14 16.62 -11.87
C ALA A 213 -3.43 16.77 -10.36
N ALA A 214 -4.43 16.07 -9.84
CA ALA A 214 -4.77 16.10 -8.41
C ALA A 214 -3.64 15.52 -7.55
N CYS A 215 -3.04 14.40 -7.97
CA CYS A 215 -1.90 13.84 -7.25
C CYS A 215 -0.68 14.76 -7.28
N LEU A 216 -0.39 15.38 -8.42
CA LEU A 216 0.72 16.33 -8.56
C LEU A 216 0.54 17.58 -7.69
N GLU A 217 -0.69 18.09 -7.57
CA GLU A 217 -0.99 19.20 -6.66
C GLU A 217 -0.74 18.83 -5.18
N ILE A 218 -1.10 17.61 -4.79
CA ILE A 218 -0.89 17.10 -3.42
C ILE A 218 0.61 16.97 -3.12
N GLU A 219 1.40 16.49 -4.08
CA GLU A 219 2.86 16.40 -3.98
C GLU A 219 3.49 17.79 -3.84
N GLN A 220 3.07 18.76 -4.68
CA GLN A 220 3.60 20.13 -4.64
C GLN A 220 3.33 20.84 -3.32
N ARG A 221 2.20 20.53 -2.68
CA ARG A 221 1.81 21.12 -1.40
C ARG A 221 2.41 20.37 -0.19
N ASP A 222 3.17 19.31 -0.42
CA ASP A 222 3.72 18.39 0.61
C ASP A 222 2.70 17.99 1.67
N LEU A 223 1.44 17.78 1.27
CA LEU A 223 0.36 17.46 2.22
C LEU A 223 0.52 16.10 2.89
N VAL A 224 1.39 15.25 2.34
CA VAL A 224 1.69 13.90 2.82
C VAL A 224 2.88 13.89 3.79
N ASN A 225 3.51 15.06 4.08
CA ASN A 225 4.68 15.18 4.95
C ASN A 225 5.75 14.14 4.64
N GLN A 226 6.13 14.00 3.35
CA GLN A 226 7.17 13.05 2.95
C GLN A 226 8.58 13.57 3.28
N THR A 227 8.68 14.83 3.73
CA THR A 227 9.92 15.47 4.09
C THR A 227 10.35 15.09 5.51
N PHE A 228 11.37 14.24 5.62
CA PHE A 228 12.02 13.97 6.90
C PHE A 228 13.01 15.09 7.25
N SER A 229 12.83 15.73 8.40
CA SER A 229 13.85 16.61 8.97
C SER A 229 14.91 15.76 9.66
N THR A 230 16.01 15.46 8.96
CA THR A 230 17.18 14.86 9.59
C THR A 230 17.96 15.93 10.34
N SER A 231 18.31 15.69 11.60
CA SER A 231 19.30 16.51 12.31
C SER A 231 20.61 16.49 11.50
N HIS A 232 20.92 17.61 10.83
CA HIS A 232 22.04 17.69 9.88
C HIS A 232 23.40 17.70 10.61
N CYS A 233 23.87 16.55 11.09
CA CYS A 233 25.25 16.39 11.56
C CYS A 233 26.25 16.15 10.40
N LYS A 234 25.77 16.00 9.15
CA LYS A 234 26.63 15.75 7.96
C LYS A 234 27.67 16.85 7.74
N LEU A 235 27.33 18.10 8.08
CA LEU A 235 28.25 19.23 8.01
C LEU A 235 29.41 19.10 9.03
N GLU A 236 29.14 18.49 10.19
CA GLU A 236 30.13 18.18 11.22
C GLU A 236 31.01 16.98 10.83
N GLN A 237 30.51 16.10 9.95
CA GLN A 237 31.19 14.91 9.44
C GLN A 237 32.01 15.15 8.15
N ARG A 238 32.25 16.42 7.76
CA ARG A 238 33.03 16.81 6.57
C ARG A 238 32.49 16.28 5.23
N GLY A 239 31.21 15.93 5.15
CA GLY A 239 30.55 15.61 3.87
C GLY A 239 29.94 16.88 3.27
N PHE A 240 30.35 17.26 2.05
CA PHE A 240 29.64 18.28 1.28
C PHE A 240 28.43 17.64 0.57
N VAL A 241 27.33 18.40 0.49
CA VAL A 241 26.12 18.06 -0.29
C VAL A 241 26.44 18.08 -1.78
#